data_AF-A0A2H3CMQ3-F1
#
_entry.id   AF-A0A2H3CMQ3-F1
#
_cell.length_a   1.000
_cell.length_b   1.000
_cell.length_c   1.000
_cell.angle_alpha   90.00
_cell.angle_beta   90.00
_cell.angle_gamma   90.00
#
_symmetry.space_group_name_H-M   'P 1'
#
loop_
_entity.id
_entity.type
_entity.pdbx_description
1 polymer ?
#
loop_
_entity_poly.entity_id
_entity_poly.type
_entity_poly.pdbx_seq_one_letter_code
_entity_poly.pdbx_strand_id
1 'polypeptide(L)'
;YHAIGLESVILKMMTYIIHKKLLHWADKLGAIPPSQNGFCPGFCTNNNIFILCTMIEQAQAEGKTLWVEFVDISNAFPSTDHTTLWLKLHKLGFTGKMFD
;
A
#
# COMPACT_ATOMS: atom_id res chain seq x y z
N TYR A 1 11.08 15.95 11.50
CA TYR A 1 10.28 16.95 10.78
C TYR A 1 9.80 16.30 9.49
N HIS A 2 8.51 16.31 9.17
CA HIS A 2 8.00 15.78 7.89
C HIS A 2 7.66 16.94 6.96
N ALA A 3 8.20 16.91 5.75
CA ALA A 3 7.83 17.86 4.72
C ALA A 3 6.41 17.52 4.22
N ILE A 4 5.52 18.50 4.22
CA ILE A 4 4.19 18.38 3.64
C ILE A 4 4.16 19.24 2.38
N GLY A 5 3.98 18.61 1.22
CA GLY A 5 3.79 19.30 -0.04
C GLY A 5 2.35 19.77 -0.20
N LEU A 6 2.11 21.08 -0.27
CA LEU A 6 0.78 21.62 -0.56
C LEU A 6 0.59 21.73 -2.07
N GLU A 7 -0.27 20.87 -2.62
CA GLU A 7 -0.63 20.90 -4.04
C GLU A 7 -1.76 21.90 -4.32
N SER A 8 -1.76 22.47 -5.52
CA SER A 8 -2.88 23.27 -6.03
C SER A 8 -4.15 22.41 -6.15
N VAL A 9 -5.33 23.03 -6.08
CA VAL A 9 -6.61 22.31 -6.18
C VAL A 9 -6.73 21.56 -7.50
N ILE A 10 -6.28 22.16 -8.60
CA ILE A 10 -6.28 21.54 -9.93
C ILE A 10 -5.39 20.30 -9.93
N LEU A 11 -4.18 20.40 -9.37
CA LEU A 11 -3.26 19.26 -9.28
C LEU A 11 -3.86 18.12 -8.46
N LYS A 12 -4.43 18.40 -7.28
CA LYS A 12 -5.12 17.42 -6.44
C LYS A 12 -6.26 16.71 -7.16
N MET A 13 -7.03 17.45 -7.96
CA MET A 13 -8.13 16.87 -8.74
C MET A 13 -7.60 15.93 -9.83
N MET A 14 -6.54 16.33 -10.53
CA MET A 14 -5.93 15.48 -11.57
C MET A 14 -5.30 14.22 -10.98
N THR A 15 -4.54 14.35 -9.88
CA THR A 15 -3.93 13.20 -9.18
C THR A 15 -5.00 12.26 -8.62
N TYR A 16 -6.13 12.79 -8.14
CA TYR A 16 -7.27 11.98 -7.70
C TYR A 16 -7.91 11.17 -8.84
N ILE A 17 -8.07 11.75 -10.03
CA ILE A 17 -8.58 11.02 -11.20
C ILE A 17 -7.63 9.89 -11.59
N ILE A 18 -6.33 10.15 -11.60
CA ILE A 18 -5.30 9.13 -11.87
C ILE A 18 -5.35 8.02 -10.81
N HIS A 19 -5.40 8.40 -9.53
CA HIS A 19 -5.50 7.47 -8.41
C HIS A 19 -6.70 6.51 -8.55
N LYS A 20 -7.89 7.02 -8.89
CA LYS A 20 -9.07 6.16 -9.11
C LYS A 20 -8.86 5.13 -10.21
N LYS A 21 -8.26 5.54 -11.33
CA LYS A 21 -8.02 4.63 -12.46
C LYS A 21 -6.98 3.56 -12.11
N LEU A 22 -5.91 3.97 -11.42
CA LEU A 22 -4.87 3.05 -10.94
C LEU A 22 -5.44 2.04 -9.96
N LEU A 23 -6.29 2.49 -9.03
CA LEU A 23 -6.93 1.61 -8.05
C LEU A 23 -7.87 0.61 -8.71
N HIS A 24 -8.67 1.05 -9.69
CA HIS A 24 -9.53 0.14 -10.46
C HIS A 24 -8.73 -0.90 -11.24
N TRP A 25 -7.60 -0.51 -11.84
CA TRP A 25 -6.68 -1.45 -12.49
C TRP A 25 -6.11 -2.46 -11.48
N ALA A 26 -5.66 -1.97 -10.32
CA ALA A 26 -5.05 -2.80 -9.29
C ALA A 26 -6.03 -3.82 -8.73
N ASP A 27 -7.30 -3.43 -8.52
CA ASP A 27 -8.37 -4.32 -8.07
C ASP A 27 -8.70 -5.38 -9.14
N LYS A 28 -8.86 -4.97 -10.40
CA LYS A 28 -9.19 -5.87 -11.52
C LYS A 28 -8.13 -6.97 -11.74
N LEU A 29 -6.85 -6.64 -11.55
CA LEU A 29 -5.75 -7.60 -11.70
C LEU A 29 -5.32 -8.26 -10.39
N GLY A 30 -5.95 -7.92 -9.26
CA GLY A 30 -5.52 -8.40 -7.94
C GLY A 30 -4.08 -8.03 -7.61
N ALA A 31 -3.61 -6.87 -8.06
CA ALA A 31 -2.22 -6.43 -7.93
C ALA A 31 -1.84 -6.07 -6.48
N ILE A 32 -2.83 -5.77 -5.63
CA ILE A 32 -2.64 -5.49 -4.20
C ILE A 32 -2.95 -6.78 -3.42
N PRO A 33 -2.01 -7.28 -2.59
CA PRO A 33 -2.24 -8.50 -1.82
C PRO A 33 -3.31 -8.29 -0.74
N PRO A 34 -4.08 -9.33 -0.37
CA PRO A 34 -5.15 -9.21 0.63
C PRO A 34 -4.65 -8.88 2.05
N SER A 35 -3.36 -9.06 2.32
CA SER A 35 -2.73 -8.66 3.58
C SER A 35 -2.51 -7.14 3.70
N GLN A 36 -2.53 -6.40 2.58
CA GLN A 36 -2.34 -4.96 2.58
C GLN A 36 -3.60 -4.25 3.08
N ASN A 37 -3.51 -3.64 4.26
CA ASN A 37 -4.59 -2.84 4.84
C ASN A 37 -4.40 -1.33 4.63
N GLY A 38 -3.15 -0.88 4.56
CA GLY A 38 -2.83 0.54 4.39
C GLY A 38 -3.23 1.07 3.03
N PHE A 39 -3.82 2.26 3.00
CA PHE A 39 -4.22 2.98 1.77
C PHE A 39 -5.22 2.22 0.87
N CYS A 40 -5.90 1.19 1.40
CA CYS A 40 -6.91 0.41 0.69
C CYS A 40 -8.32 0.84 1.16
N PRO A 41 -9.26 1.16 0.24
CA PRO A 41 -10.61 1.53 0.64
C PRO A 41 -11.31 0.41 1.42
N GLY A 42 -12.05 0.76 2.47
CA GLY A 42 -12.77 -0.20 3.30
C GLY A 42 -11.91 -0.91 4.35
N PHE A 43 -10.58 -0.72 4.34
CA PHE A 43 -9.68 -1.23 5.37
C PHE A 43 -9.29 -0.12 6.35
N CYS A 44 -8.96 -0.51 7.58
CA CYS A 44 -8.52 0.40 8.63
C CYS A 44 -7.41 -0.23 9.48
N THR A 45 -6.74 0.59 10.30
CA THR A 45 -5.63 0.15 11.16
C THR A 45 -6.05 -0.88 12.20
N ASN A 46 -7.32 -0.88 12.62
CA ASN A 46 -7.85 -1.83 13.60
C ASN A 46 -7.77 -3.28 13.09
N ASN A 47 -7.85 -3.49 11.78
CA ASN A 47 -7.74 -4.83 11.20
C ASN A 47 -6.37 -5.46 11.52
N ASN A 48 -5.28 -4.71 11.34
CA ASN A 48 -3.93 -5.20 11.61
C ASN A 48 -3.71 -5.52 13.10
N ILE A 49 -4.26 -4.67 13.98
CA ILE A 49 -4.20 -4.90 15.43
C ILE A 49 -4.98 -6.16 15.81
N PHE A 50 -6.18 -6.31 15.26
CA PHE A 50 -7.01 -7.50 15.48
C PHE A 50 -6.28 -8.78 15.02
N ILE A 51 -5.71 -8.77 13.80
CA ILE A 51 -4.92 -9.89 13.28
C ILE A 51 -3.77 -10.25 14.22
N LEU A 52 -3.01 -9.26 14.71
CA LEU A 52 -1.91 -9.49 15.64
C LEU A 52 -2.40 -10.07 16.98
N CYS A 53 -3.48 -9.52 17.55
CA CYS A 53 -4.08 -10.05 18.78
C CYS A 53 -4.53 -11.51 18.61
N THR A 54 -5.22 -11.83 17.51
CA THR A 54 -5.64 -13.20 17.20
C THR A 54 -4.44 -14.14 17.05
N MET A 55 -3.35 -13.70 16.42
CA MET A 55 -2.13 -14.51 16.30
C MET A 55 -1.47 -14.76 17.67
N ILE A 56 -1.46 -13.77 18.56
CA ILE A 56 -0.95 -13.91 19.93
C ILE A 56 -1.79 -14.92 20.72
N GLU A 57 -3.11 -14.77 20.70
CA GLU A 57 -4.04 -15.68 21.39
C GLU A 57 -3.91 -17.12 20.87
N GLN A 58 -3.80 -17.29 19.55
CA GLN A 58 -3.60 -18.60 18.94
C GLN A 58 -2.28 -19.25 19.38
N ALA A 59 -1.17 -18.50 19.35
CA ALA A 59 0.12 -19.02 19.77
C ALA A 59 0.13 -19.43 21.25
N GLN A 60 -0.52 -18.64 22.11
CA GLN A 60 -0.71 -18.97 23.53
C GLN A 60 -1.53 -20.25 23.72
N ALA A 61 -2.64 -20.41 22.98
CA ALA A 61 -3.48 -21.60 23.04
C ALA A 61 -2.75 -22.87 22.57
N GLU A 62 -1.86 -22.73 21.60
CA GLU A 62 -1.04 -23.84 21.08
C GLU A 62 0.24 -24.09 21.89
N GLY A 63 0.53 -23.28 22.92
CA GLY A 63 1.77 -23.36 23.70
C GLY A 63 3.04 -23.06 22.88
N LYS A 64 2.91 -22.27 21.81
CA LYS A 64 4.00 -21.90 20.90
C LYS A 64 4.45 -20.46 21.14
N THR A 65 5.71 -20.18 20.85
CA THR A 65 6.24 -18.81 20.84
C THR A 65 5.93 -18.15 19.50
N LEU A 66 5.26 -16.99 19.53
CA LEU A 66 5.08 -16.11 18.37
C LEU A 66 6.26 -15.14 18.27
N TRP A 67 6.91 -15.10 17.11
CA TRP A 67 7.95 -14.13 16.78
C TRP A 67 7.38 -13.09 15.81
N VAL A 68 7.58 -11.81 16.09
CA VAL A 68 7.05 -10.69 15.29
C VAL A 68 8.17 -9.68 15.04
N GLU A 69 8.30 -9.22 13.81
CA GLU A 69 9.23 -8.15 13.42
C GLU A 69 8.45 -6.93 12.93
N PHE A 70 8.81 -5.75 13.43
CA PHE A 70 8.26 -4.48 12.98
C PHE A 70 9.29 -3.82 12.05
N VAL A 71 9.04 -3.92 10.74
CA VAL A 71 9.90 -3.34 9.71
C VAL A 71 9.32 -2.00 9.25
N ASP A 72 10.13 -0.95 9.29
CA ASP A 72 9.79 0.38 8.78
C ASP A 72 10.82 0.87 7.76
N ILE A 73 10.34 1.53 6.70
CA ILE A 73 11.19 2.05 5.62
C ILE A 73 11.43 3.54 5.85
N SER A 74 12.69 3.90 6.12
CA SER A 74 13.08 5.30 6.28
C SER A 74 12.89 6.09 4.98
N ASN A 75 12.20 7.23 5.07
CA ASN A 75 11.96 8.16 3.95
C ASN A 75 11.36 7.50 2.69
N ALA A 76 10.41 6.58 2.83
CA ALA A 76 9.88 5.80 1.71
C ALA A 76 9.46 6.65 0.48
N PHE A 77 8.78 7.79 0.66
CA PHE A 77 8.37 8.63 -0.49
C PHE A 77 9.57 9.31 -1.17
N PRO A 78 10.45 10.07 -0.47
CA PRO A 78 11.61 10.66 -1.12
C PRO A 78 12.64 9.65 -1.65
N SER A 79 12.73 8.45 -1.06
CA SER A 79 13.75 7.46 -1.42
C SER A 79 13.31 6.47 -2.50
N THR A 80 12.07 6.55 -2.99
CA THR A 80 11.57 5.65 -4.03
C THR A 80 12.27 5.92 -5.37
N ASP A 81 12.96 4.92 -5.92
CA ASP A 81 13.46 4.97 -7.29
C ASP A 81 12.32 4.85 -8.30
N HIS A 82 12.04 5.95 -8.99
CA HIS A 82 10.95 6.04 -9.96
C HIS A 82 11.12 5.08 -11.13
N THR A 83 12.35 4.86 -11.60
CA THR A 83 12.62 3.95 -12.73
C THR A 83 12.19 2.53 -12.40
N THR A 84 12.60 2.04 -11.23
CA THR A 84 12.22 0.72 -10.72
C THR A 84 10.72 0.62 -10.49
N LEU A 85 10.09 1.66 -9.94
CA LEU A 85 8.64 1.68 -9.74
C LEU A 85 7.88 1.52 -11.07
N TRP A 86 8.24 2.30 -12.09
CA TRP A 86 7.62 2.21 -13.42
C TRP A 86 7.84 0.85 -14.06
N LEU A 87 9.05 0.30 -13.98
CA LEU A 87 9.35 -1.05 -14.48
C LEU A 87 8.51 -2.12 -13.77
N LYS A 88 8.32 -2.01 -12.45
CA LYS A 88 7.47 -2.93 -11.68
C LYS A 88 6.01 -2.84 -12.13
N LEU A 89 5.48 -1.63 -12.29
CA LEU A 89 4.11 -1.42 -12.78
C LEU A 89 3.90 -2.01 -14.18
N HIS A 90 4.84 -1.79 -15.10
CA HIS A 90 4.81 -2.40 -16.43
C HIS A 90 4.76 -3.93 -16.36
N LYS A 91 5.64 -4.53 -15.54
CA LYS A 91 5.70 -6.00 -15.36
C LYS A 91 4.42 -6.57 -14.74
N LEU A 92 3.73 -5.79 -13.89
CA LEU A 92 2.43 -6.15 -13.33
C LEU A 92 1.27 -5.98 -14.34
N GLY A 93 1.55 -5.50 -15.55
CA GLY A 93 0.54 -5.31 -16.59
C GLY A 93 -0.16 -3.96 -16.54
N PHE A 94 0.44 -2.95 -15.90
CA PHE A 94 -0.01 -1.56 -16.02
C PHE A 94 0.53 -0.98 -17.33
N THR A 95 -0.32 -0.88 -18.35
CA THR A 95 0.02 -0.42 -19.70
C THR A 95 -1.07 0.51 -20.29
N GLY A 96 -0.80 1.13 -21.44
CA GLY A 96 -1.74 2.00 -22.16
C GLY A 96 -1.50 3.49 -21.91
N LYS A 97 -2.44 4.34 -22.33
CA LYS A 97 -2.30 5.82 -22.40
C LYS A 97 -1.93 6.57 -21.10
N MET A 98 -1.94 5.90 -19.95
CA MET A 98 -1.48 6.47 -18.67
C MET A 98 -0.05 6.08 -18.31
N PHE A 99 0.51 5.12 -19.04
CA PHE A 99 1.84 4.57 -18.88
C PHE A 99 2.73 4.93 -20.08
N ASP A 100 2.19 4.84 -21.30
CA ASP A 100 2.80 5.27 -22.57
C ASP A 100 2.61 6.77 -22.82
#